data_AF-A0A933GLV5-F1
#
_entry.id   AF-A0A933GLV5-F1
#
_cell.length_a   1.000
_cell.length_b   1.000
_cell.length_c   1.000
_cell.angle_alpha   90.00
_cell.angle_beta   90.00
_cell.angle_gamma   90.00
#
_symmetry.space_group_name_H-M   'P 1'
#
loop_
_entity.id
_entity.type
_entity.pdbx_description
1 polymer ?
#
loop_
_entity_poly.entity_id
_entity_poly.type
_entity_poly.pdbx_seq_one_letter_code
_entity_poly.pdbx_strand_id
1 'polypeptide(L)'
;MGKIRIYTNESVSVAIAEGLKRRGVDAFSARDTGNLGLTDEEQLSYAGKEKATILTHDTDFLQIAARWRRARLITGSYTAAKVAIRSANTFENSEC
;
A
#
# COMPACT_ATOMS: atom_id res chain seq x y z
N MET A 1 4.18 5.22 21.03
CA MET A 1 3.56 4.44 19.95
C MET A 1 4.41 4.60 18.70
N GLY A 2 4.88 3.51 18.07
CA GLY A 2 5.71 3.59 16.86
C GLY A 2 4.93 4.21 15.69
N LYS A 3 5.54 5.14 14.95
CA LYS A 3 4.91 5.82 13.81
C LYS A 3 4.83 4.83 12.64
N ILE A 4 3.62 4.51 12.18
CA ILE A 4 3.41 3.63 11.02
C ILE A 4 3.77 4.41 9.75
N ARG A 5 4.63 3.83 8.90
CA ARG A 5 4.94 4.34 7.55
C ARG A 5 4.18 3.52 6.52
N ILE A 6 3.51 4.18 5.56
CA ILE A 6 2.74 3.54 4.51
C ILE A 6 3.34 3.88 3.15
N TYR A 7 3.64 2.85 2.37
CA TYR A 7 4.08 2.97 0.98
C TYR A 7 2.98 2.49 0.05
N THR A 8 2.46 3.35 -0.83
CA THR A 8 1.43 2.96 -1.80
C THR A 8 2.07 2.58 -3.13
N ASN A 9 1.87 1.35 -3.62
CA ASN A 9 2.40 0.96 -4.94
C ASN A 9 1.62 1.65 -6.08
N GLU A 10 2.03 1.39 -7.33
CA GLU A 10 1.44 2.04 -8.50
C GLU A 10 -0.04 1.72 -8.76
N SER A 11 -0.56 0.62 -8.20
CA SER A 11 -1.97 0.25 -8.29
C SER A 11 -2.90 1.17 -7.47
N VAL A 12 -2.32 1.97 -6.57
CA VAL A 12 -3.05 2.85 -5.65
C VAL A 12 -2.92 4.30 -6.10
N SER A 13 -4.06 5.00 -6.14
CA SER A 13 -4.09 6.42 -6.47
C SER A 13 -3.25 7.25 -5.49
N VAL A 14 -2.46 8.18 -6.03
CA VAL A 14 -1.64 9.12 -5.23
C VAL A 14 -2.48 9.94 -4.23
N ALA A 15 -3.77 10.17 -4.55
CA ALA A 15 -4.70 10.86 -3.66
C ALA A 15 -4.90 10.12 -2.31
N ILE A 16 -4.71 8.80 -2.29
CA ILE A 16 -4.75 8.00 -1.05
C ILE A 16 -3.56 8.32 -0.16
N ALA A 17 -2.34 8.35 -0.73
CA ALA A 17 -1.14 8.73 0.00
C ALA A 17 -1.26 10.17 0.54
N GLU A 18 -1.76 11.10 -0.26
CA GLU A 18 -2.05 12.47 0.19
C GLU A 18 -3.10 12.52 1.30
N GLY A 19 -4.20 11.77 1.17
CA GLY A 19 -5.25 11.69 2.18
C GLY A 19 -4.76 11.14 3.52
N LEU A 20 -3.82 10.21 3.50
CA LEU A 20 -3.13 9.69 4.68
C LEU A 20 -2.21 10.74 5.31
N LYS A 21 -1.40 11.43 4.48
CA LYS A 21 -0.53 12.55 4.92
C LYS A 21 -1.35 13.63 5.64
N ARG A 22 -2.50 14.04 5.09
CA ARG A 22 -3.41 15.02 5.70
C ARG A 22 -3.96 14.60 7.07
N ARG A 23 -3.97 13.31 7.38
CA ARG A 23 -4.41 12.74 8.66
C ARG A 23 -3.26 12.45 9.64
N GLY A 24 -2.05 12.92 9.32
CA GLY A 24 -0.87 12.76 10.17
C GLY A 24 -0.17 11.40 10.07
N VAL A 25 -0.53 10.57 9.08
CA VAL A 25 0.16 9.31 8.80
C VAL A 25 1.40 9.60 7.94
N ASP A 26 2.53 8.95 8.25
CA ASP A 26 3.70 8.99 7.38
C ASP A 26 3.41 8.11 6.16
N ALA A 27 3.12 8.73 5.01
CA ALA A 27 2.74 8.04 3.80
C ALA A 27 3.41 8.63 2.56
N PHE A 28 3.80 7.77 1.64
CA PHE A 28 4.41 8.13 0.36
C PHE A 28 4.04 7.10 -0.71
N SER A 29 4.09 7.50 -1.97
CA SER A 29 3.70 6.65 -3.10
C SER A 29 4.90 6.22 -3.95
N ALA A 30 4.71 5.16 -4.76
CA ALA A 30 5.67 4.77 -5.79
C ALA A 30 6.01 5.93 -6.75
N ARG A 31 5.07 6.86 -6.97
CA ARG A 31 5.32 8.08 -7.75
C ARG A 31 6.24 9.06 -7.01
N ASP A 32 6.02 9.25 -5.70
CA ASP A 32 6.84 10.14 -4.87
C ASP A 32 8.31 9.68 -4.84
N THR A 33 8.56 8.37 -4.97
CA THR A 33 9.89 7.76 -4.86
C THR A 33 10.50 7.37 -6.19
N GLY A 34 9.84 7.64 -7.32
CA GLY A 34 10.33 7.28 -8.66
C GLY A 34 10.33 5.78 -8.97
N ASN A 35 9.51 5.01 -8.25
CA ASN A 35 9.42 3.55 -8.30
C ASN A 35 8.25 3.04 -9.18
N LEU A 36 7.75 3.85 -10.11
CA LEU A 36 6.75 3.40 -11.07
C LEU A 36 7.38 2.37 -12.02
N GLY A 37 6.64 1.32 -12.36
CA GLY A 37 7.09 0.23 -13.23
C GLY A 37 8.01 -0.80 -12.57
N LEU A 38 8.31 -0.69 -11.27
CA LEU A 38 8.96 -1.77 -10.53
C LEU A 38 8.03 -2.99 -10.43
N THR A 39 8.61 -4.18 -10.51
CA THR A 39 7.91 -5.45 -10.29
C THR A 39 7.39 -5.56 -8.86
N ASP A 40 6.40 -6.43 -8.63
CA ASP A 40 5.82 -6.64 -7.30
C ASP A 40 6.87 -7.01 -6.24
N GLU A 41 7.83 -7.89 -6.57
CA GLU A 41 8.94 -8.22 -5.69
C GLU A 41 9.85 -7.02 -5.38
N GLU A 42 10.10 -6.15 -6.36
CA GLU A 42 10.90 -4.93 -6.16
C GLU A 42 10.15 -3.91 -5.31
N GLN A 43 8.84 -3.73 -5.53
CA GLN A 43 7.97 -2.88 -4.70
C GLN A 43 7.96 -3.37 -3.24
N LEU A 44 7.83 -4.68 -3.02
CA LEU A 44 7.89 -5.30 -1.69
C LEU A 44 9.27 -5.13 -1.04
N SER A 45 10.34 -5.33 -1.81
CA SER A 45 11.71 -5.16 -1.35
C SER A 45 11.98 -3.71 -0.94
N TYR A 46 11.49 -2.74 -1.71
CA TYR A 46 11.59 -1.32 -1.40
C TYR A 46 10.84 -0.96 -0.11
N ALA A 47 9.59 -1.41 0.03
CA ALA A 47 8.81 -1.21 1.25
C ALA A 47 9.52 -1.77 2.49
N GLY A 48 10.12 -2.96 2.37
CA GLY A 48 10.92 -3.58 3.43
C GLY A 48 12.16 -2.75 3.82
N LYS A 49 12.91 -2.23 2.85
CA LYS A 49 14.07 -1.34 3.08
C LYS A 49 13.66 -0.06 3.81
N GLU A 50 12.53 0.53 3.42
CA GLU A 50 11.97 1.74 4.03
C GLU A 50 11.28 1.50 5.39
N LYS A 51 11.18 0.24 5.83
CA LYS A 51 10.41 -0.18 7.01
C LYS A 51 8.97 0.33 6.94
N ALA A 52 8.39 0.32 5.74
CA ALA A 52 7.04 0.78 5.46
C ALA A 52 6.11 -0.41 5.18
N THR A 53 4.83 -0.25 5.55
CA THR A 53 3.78 -1.18 5.16
C THR A 53 3.35 -0.86 3.74
N ILE A 54 3.38 -1.85 2.85
CA ILE A 54 2.90 -1.67 1.48
C ILE A 54 1.38 -1.68 1.44
N LEU A 55 0.81 -0.72 0.74
CA LEU A 55 -0.60 -0.63 0.38
C LEU A 55 -0.74 -0.85 -1.12
N THR A 56 -1.55 -1.83 -1.50
CA THR A 56 -1.76 -2.25 -2.90
C THR A 56 -3.22 -2.68 -3.09
N HIS A 57 -3.75 -2.48 -4.30
CA HIS A 57 -5.01 -3.08 -4.74
C HIS A 57 -4.79 -4.42 -5.46
N ASP A 58 -3.55 -4.74 -5.82
CA ASP A 58 -3.20 -5.98 -6.49
C ASP A 58 -3.10 -7.14 -5.50
N THR A 59 -3.83 -8.21 -5.76
CA THR A 59 -3.86 -9.42 -4.92
C THR A 59 -2.65 -10.33 -5.11
N ASP A 60 -1.88 -10.20 -6.18
CA ASP A 60 -0.74 -11.08 -6.45
C ASP A 60 0.40 -10.88 -5.45
N PHE A 61 0.49 -9.69 -4.84
CA PHE A 61 1.34 -9.41 -3.68
C PHE A 61 1.13 -10.39 -2.53
N LEU A 62 -0.10 -10.89 -2.31
CA LEU A 62 -0.40 -11.84 -1.24
C LEU A 62 0.28 -13.19 -1.47
N GLN A 63 0.35 -13.63 -2.74
CA GLN A 63 1.00 -14.89 -3.11
C GLN A 63 2.51 -14.81 -2.85
N ILE A 64 3.12 -13.70 -3.25
CA ILE A 64 4.55 -13.40 -3.04
C ILE A 64 4.86 -13.35 -1.54
N ALA A 65 4.06 -12.60 -0.77
CA ALA A 65 4.23 -12.50 0.68
C ALA A 65 4.12 -13.86 1.38
N ALA A 66 3.14 -14.69 0.98
CA ALA A 66 2.98 -16.04 1.53
C ALA A 66 4.17 -16.96 1.19
N ARG A 67 4.71 -16.85 -0.03
CA ARG A 67 5.92 -17.56 -0.46
C ARG A 67 7.13 -17.13 0.37
N TRP A 68 7.38 -15.82 0.51
CA TRP A 68 8.51 -15.30 1.28
C TRP A 68 8.43 -15.65 2.76
N ARG A 69 7.22 -15.63 3.35
CA ARG A 69 7.00 -16.04 4.74
C ARG A 69 7.37 -17.51 4.97
N ARG A 70 6.96 -18.41 4.05
CA ARG A 70 7.32 -19.83 4.12
C ARG A 70 8.82 -20.05 3.97
N ALA A 71 9.46 -19.32 3.06
CA ALA A 71 10.90 -19.38 2.82
C ALA A 71 11.74 -18.68 3.92
N ARG A 72 11.10 -18.08 4.93
CA ARG A 72 11.75 -17.31 6.01
C ARG A 72 12.62 -16.15 5.52
N LEU A 73 12.35 -15.68 4.30
CA LEU A 73 12.97 -14.50 3.69
C LEU A 73 12.47 -13.20 4.31
N ILE A 74 11.36 -13.29 5.05
CA ILE A 74 10.77 -12.20 5.81
C ILE A 74 10.43 -12.66 7.23
N THR A 75 10.74 -11.82 8.23
CA THR A 75 10.51 -12.08 9.66
C THR A 75 9.57 -11.08 10.34
N GLY A 76 9.19 -9.99 9.66
CA GLY A 76 8.24 -8.97 10.16
C GLY A 76 6.80 -9.16 9.65
N SER A 77 5.84 -8.42 10.21
CA SER A 77 4.43 -8.41 9.72
C SER A 77 4.34 -7.65 8.39
N TYR A 78 4.53 -8.34 7.27
CA TYR A 78 4.10 -7.85 5.96
C TYR A 78 2.58 -7.99 5.91
N THR A 79 1.88 -7.02 6.50
CA THR A 79 0.44 -6.91 6.30
C THR A 79 0.26 -6.22 4.97
N ALA A 80 0.02 -6.96 3.90
CA ALA A 80 -0.66 -6.39 2.74
C ALA A 80 -2.04 -5.96 3.25
N ALA A 81 -2.17 -4.70 3.63
CA ALA A 81 -3.42 -4.17 4.11
C ALA A 81 -4.35 -4.08 2.89
N LYS A 82 -5.31 -5.00 2.81
CA LYS A 82 -6.42 -4.91 1.86
C LYS A 82 -7.27 -3.70 2.27
N VAL A 83 -6.97 -2.52 1.74
CA VAL A 83 -7.91 -1.40 1.82
C VAL A 83 -8.97 -1.66 0.77
N ALA A 84 -10.04 -2.32 1.18
CA ALA A 84 -11.28 -2.29 0.43
C ALA A 84 -11.82 -0.86 0.51
N ILE A 85 -11.54 -0.03 -0.50
CA ILE A 85 -12.31 1.20 -0.71
C ILE A 85 -13.70 0.72 -1.15
N ARG A 86 -14.62 0.54 -0.20
CA ARG A 86 -16.04 0.55 -0.53
C ARG A 86 -16.30 1.93 -1.09
N SER A 87 -16.60 1.98 -2.39
CA SER A 87 -16.95 3.19 -3.14
C SER A 87 -17.80 4.11 -2.27
N ALA A 88 -17.21 5.22 -1.81
CA ALA A 88 -17.97 6.37 -1.33
C ALA A 88 -18.40 7.16 -2.57
N ASN A 89 -19.21 6.53 -3.40
CA ASN A 89 -19.93 7.20 -4.49
C ASN A 89 -21.40 6.79 -4.37
N THR A 90 -22.05 7.30 -3.33
CA THR A 90 -23.51 7.39 -3.26
C THR A 90 -23.87 8.56 -2.35
N PHE A 91 -23.49 9.76 -2.78
CA PHE A 91 -24.14 11.00 -2.36
C PHE A 91 -24.22 11.90 -3.59
N GLU A 92 -25.41 11.87 -4.20
CA GLU A 92 -26.16 12.97 -4.83
C GLU A 92 -26.93 12.53 -6.09
N ASN A 93 -28.26 12.60 -5.93
CA ASN A 93 -29.32 12.95 -6.89
C ASN A 93 -30.00 11.88 -7.75
N SER A 94 -31.10 11.35 -7.20
CA SER A 94 -32.49 11.42 -7.73
C SER A 94 -33.42 10.87 -6.63
N GLU A 95 -34.60 11.37 -6.28
CA GLU A 95 -35.49 12.46 -6.70
C GLU A 95 -36.52 12.64 -5.55
N CYS A 96 -37.27 13.75 -5.58
CA CYS A 96 -38.59 13.86 -4.96
C CYS A 96 -39.56 12.77 -5.42
#